data_AF-A0A0P0Z707-F1
#
_entry.id   AF-A0A0P0Z707-F1
#
_cell.length_a   1.000
_cell.length_b   1.000
_cell.length_c   1.000
_cell.angle_alpha   90.00
_cell.angle_beta   90.00
_cell.angle_gamma   90.00
#
_symmetry.space_group_name_H-M   'P 1'
#
loop_
_entity.id
_entity.type
_entity.pdbx_description
1 polymer ?
#
loop_
_entity_poly.entity_id
_entity_poly.type
_entity_poly.pdbx_seq_one_letter_code
_entity_poly.pdbx_strand_id
1 'polypeptide(L)'
;MSNRYRPNEPACPVPLELLALLLRSSDERVVETVRELPPLQRATLAAYCVARTHMRRIALVIAADCSEHALYEAAGTVGLALYEQCRDQASFDREPGVSLRRKVSLAKAA
;
A
#
# COMPACT_ATOMS: atom_id res chain seq x y z
N MET A 1 12.16 -35.00 3.93
CA MET A 1 10.69 -35.00 4.14
C MET A 1 10.11 -33.89 3.28
N SER A 2 9.57 -34.24 2.10
CA SER A 2 9.09 -33.25 1.13
C SER A 2 7.76 -32.67 1.61
N ASN A 3 7.77 -31.43 2.09
CA ASN A 3 6.57 -30.71 2.47
C ASN A 3 5.73 -30.46 1.20
N ARG A 4 4.64 -31.24 1.02
CA ARG A 4 3.71 -31.15 -0.12
C ARG A 4 2.67 -30.04 0.03
N TYR A 5 2.70 -29.29 1.14
CA TYR A 5 1.80 -28.17 1.34
C TYR A 5 2.41 -26.91 0.73
N ARG A 6 1.97 -26.55 -0.48
CA ARG A 6 2.12 -25.20 -1.02
C ARG A 6 0.76 -24.52 -0.96
N PRO A 7 0.53 -23.60 -0.01
CA PRO A 7 -0.66 -22.75 -0.06
C PRO A 7 -0.66 -22.01 -1.40
N ASN A 8 -1.84 -21.88 -2.02
CA ASN A 8 -2.02 -21.15 -3.28
C ASN A 8 -1.97 -19.63 -3.04
N GLU A 9 -0.89 -19.18 -2.41
CA GLU A 9 -0.65 -17.80 -2.03
C GLU A 9 0.62 -17.34 -2.74
N PRO A 10 0.64 -16.12 -3.31
CA PRO A 10 1.83 -15.61 -3.96
C PRO A 10 3.00 -15.61 -2.98
N ALA A 11 4.15 -16.09 -3.42
CA ALA A 11 5.38 -16.04 -2.63
C ALA A 11 5.80 -14.57 -2.44
N CYS A 12 6.43 -14.27 -1.30
CA CYS A 12 6.95 -12.93 -1.06
C CYS A 12 8.04 -12.61 -2.10
N PRO A 13 7.97 -11.45 -2.80
CA PRO A 13 8.95 -11.10 -3.83
C PRO A 13 10.30 -10.63 -3.25
N VAL A 14 10.44 -10.62 -1.93
CA VAL A 14 11.66 -10.29 -1.19
C VAL A 14 11.95 -11.33 -0.11
N PRO A 15 13.20 -11.44 0.37
CA PRO A 15 13.52 -12.28 1.52
C PRO A 15 12.69 -11.90 2.76
N LEU A 16 12.28 -12.88 3.57
CA LEU A 16 11.47 -12.65 4.76
C LEU A 16 12.16 -11.74 5.79
N GLU A 17 13.50 -11.78 5.86
CA GLU A 17 14.27 -10.87 6.73
C GLU A 17 14.12 -9.41 6.32
N LEU A 18 14.11 -9.13 5.00
CA LEU A 18 13.87 -7.79 4.48
C LEU A 18 12.42 -7.37 4.76
N LEU A 19 11.46 -8.27 4.56
CA LEU A 19 10.06 -7.97 4.89
C LEU A 19 9.89 -7.64 6.38
N ALA A 20 10.50 -8.43 7.27
CA ALA A 20 10.44 -8.21 8.71
C ALA A 20 11.11 -6.88 9.11
N LEU A 21 12.20 -6.49 8.45
CA LEU A 21 12.81 -5.17 8.62
C LEU A 21 11.84 -4.06 8.21
N LEU A 22 11.23 -4.16 7.03
CA LEU A 22 10.31 -3.16 6.52
C LEU A 22 9.08 -2.98 7.42
N LEU A 23 8.50 -4.08 7.93
CA LEU A 23 7.34 -4.04 8.83
C LEU A 23 7.60 -3.34 10.17
N ARG A 24 8.86 -3.25 10.60
CA ARG A 24 9.27 -2.58 11.85
C ARG A 24 9.88 -1.19 11.62
N SER A 25 10.03 -0.78 10.37
CA SER A 25 10.67 0.48 9.99
C SER A 25 9.67 1.63 9.97
N SER A 26 10.16 2.87 10.07
CA SER A 26 9.35 4.06 9.76
C SER A 26 9.02 4.13 8.28
N ASP A 27 8.02 4.92 7.90
CA ASP A 27 7.61 5.03 6.49
C ASP A 27 8.71 5.61 5.63
N GLU A 28 9.49 6.58 6.13
CA GLU A 28 10.61 7.14 5.36
C GLU A 28 11.65 6.06 5.04
N ARG A 29 12.00 5.26 6.06
CA ARG A 29 12.97 4.17 5.90
C ARG A 29 12.44 3.06 5.00
N VAL A 30 11.13 2.78 5.03
CA VAL A 30 10.50 1.86 4.07
C VAL A 30 10.68 2.39 2.65
N VAL A 31 10.35 3.66 2.39
CA VAL A 31 10.48 4.28 1.07
C VAL A 31 11.93 4.26 0.57
N GLU A 32 12.89 4.64 1.42
CA GLU A 32 14.32 4.59 1.09
C GLU A 32 14.75 3.18 0.68
N THR A 33 14.36 2.17 1.46
CA THR A 33 14.75 0.78 1.20
C THR A 33 14.09 0.23 -0.07
N VAL A 34 12.81 0.51 -0.32
CA VAL A 34 12.11 -0.04 -1.51
C VAL A 34 12.51 0.65 -2.82
N ARG A 35 13.06 1.87 -2.76
CA ARG A 35 13.60 2.56 -3.94
C ARG A 35 14.80 1.87 -4.56
N GLU A 36 15.54 1.11 -3.76
CA GLU A 36 16.66 0.28 -4.23
C GLU A 36 16.17 -0.93 -5.04
N LEU A 37 14.88 -1.29 -4.92
CA LEU A 37 14.30 -2.39 -5.67
C LEU A 37 13.89 -1.95 -7.09
N PRO A 38 14.02 -2.86 -8.08
CA PRO A 38 13.45 -2.67 -9.41
C PRO A 38 11.97 -2.26 -9.37
N PRO A 39 11.50 -1.38 -10.29
CA PRO A 39 10.13 -0.87 -10.30
C PRO A 39 9.04 -1.95 -10.24
N LEU A 40 9.20 -3.04 -11.00
CA LEU A 40 8.24 -4.13 -10.99
C LEU A 40 8.28 -4.90 -9.64
N GLN A 41 9.45 -5.12 -9.05
CA GLN A 41 9.59 -5.86 -7.80
C GLN A 41 8.95 -5.11 -6.61
N ARG A 42 9.11 -3.77 -6.53
CA ARG A 42 8.41 -2.97 -5.52
C ARG A 42 6.89 -2.97 -5.71
N ALA A 43 6.42 -2.94 -6.95
CA ALA A 43 5.00 -3.02 -7.26
C ALA A 43 4.40 -4.38 -6.89
N THR A 44 5.12 -5.48 -7.18
CA THR A 44 4.75 -6.82 -6.73
C THR A 44 4.76 -6.92 -5.20
N LEU A 45 5.70 -6.25 -4.52
CA LEU A 45 5.73 -6.20 -3.06
C LEU A 45 4.51 -5.46 -2.49
N ALA A 46 4.14 -4.32 -3.07
CA ALA A 46 2.94 -3.59 -2.68
C ALA A 46 1.67 -4.43 -2.85
N ALA A 47 1.54 -5.13 -3.98
CA ALA A 47 0.43 -6.05 -4.25
C ALA A 47 0.40 -7.24 -3.28
N TYR A 48 1.57 -7.79 -2.96
CA TYR A 48 1.69 -8.84 -1.93
C TYR A 48 1.20 -8.32 -0.57
N CYS A 49 1.60 -7.11 -0.17
CA CYS A 49 1.21 -6.52 1.10
C CYS A 49 -0.28 -6.17 1.16
N VAL A 50 -0.90 -5.64 0.08
CA VAL A 50 -2.31 -5.21 0.11
C VAL A 50 -3.28 -6.39 0.29
N ALA A 51 -2.91 -7.58 -0.19
CA ALA A 51 -3.68 -8.81 -0.01
C ALA A 51 -3.83 -9.21 1.48
N ARG A 52 -3.05 -8.60 2.39
CA ARG A 52 -3.05 -8.88 3.82
C ARG A 52 -3.45 -7.63 4.60
N THR A 53 -4.56 -7.71 5.33
CA THR A 53 -5.14 -6.57 6.06
C THR A 53 -4.17 -5.91 7.05
N HIS A 54 -3.38 -6.69 7.79
CA HIS A 54 -2.40 -6.16 8.75
C HIS A 54 -1.18 -5.49 8.09
N MET A 55 -0.97 -5.70 6.78
CA MET A 55 0.12 -5.10 6.01
C MET A 55 -0.39 -3.97 5.09
N ARG A 56 -1.66 -3.59 5.19
CA ARG A 56 -2.26 -2.63 4.26
C ARG A 56 -1.61 -1.25 4.34
N ARG A 57 -1.21 -0.80 5.54
CA ARG A 57 -0.48 0.47 5.72
C ARG A 57 0.81 0.49 4.91
N ILE A 58 1.67 -0.52 5.10
CA ILE A 58 2.94 -0.59 4.36
C ILE A 58 2.72 -0.79 2.85
N ALA A 59 1.67 -1.51 2.44
CA ALA A 59 1.31 -1.64 1.03
C ALA A 59 1.08 -0.28 0.37
N LEU A 60 0.41 0.64 1.06
CA LEU A 60 0.08 1.98 0.55
C LEU A 60 1.31 2.88 0.52
N VAL A 61 2.18 2.80 1.54
CA VAL A 61 3.47 3.51 1.56
C VAL A 61 4.34 3.10 0.38
N ILE A 62 4.45 1.79 0.10
CA ILE A 62 5.24 1.29 -1.04
C ILE A 62 4.57 1.67 -2.37
N ALA A 63 3.25 1.53 -2.47
CA ALA A 63 2.50 1.88 -3.68
C ALA A 63 2.62 3.37 -4.05
N ALA A 64 2.75 4.27 -3.06
CA ALA A 64 2.94 5.69 -3.31
C ALA A 64 4.27 6.01 -4.04
N ASP A 65 5.29 5.14 -3.95
CA ASP A 65 6.56 5.25 -4.67
C ASP A 65 6.59 4.41 -5.97
N CYS A 66 5.46 3.82 -6.34
CA CYS A 66 5.31 3.04 -7.58
C CYS A 66 4.56 3.83 -8.65
N SER A 67 4.93 3.63 -9.92
CA SER A 67 4.12 4.12 -11.04
C SER A 67 2.85 3.30 -11.19
N GLU A 68 1.76 3.92 -11.63
CA GLU A 68 0.50 3.26 -11.99
C GLU A 68 0.70 2.06 -12.93
N HIS A 69 1.53 2.23 -13.96
CA HIS A 69 1.83 1.17 -14.93
C HIS A 69 2.45 -0.07 -14.26
N ALA A 70 3.49 0.10 -13.43
CA ALA A 70 4.10 -1.02 -12.70
C ALA A 70 3.12 -1.72 -11.75
N LEU A 71 2.22 -0.98 -11.09
CA LEU A 71 1.18 -1.57 -10.25
C LEU A 71 0.15 -2.37 -11.07
N TYR A 72 -0.24 -1.86 -12.23
CA TYR A 72 -1.10 -2.57 -13.18
C TYR A 72 -0.43 -3.84 -13.71
N GLU A 73 0.85 -3.78 -14.09
CA GLU A 73 1.59 -4.97 -14.53
C GLU A 73 1.70 -6.02 -13.42
N ALA A 74 1.88 -5.61 -12.17
CA ALA A 74 2.03 -6.52 -11.04
C ALA A 74 0.71 -7.17 -10.59
N ALA A 75 -0.41 -6.45 -10.64
CA ALA A 75 -1.67 -6.88 -10.00
C ALA A 75 -2.95 -6.52 -10.77
N GLY A 76 -2.86 -6.05 -12.00
CA GLY A 76 -3.99 -5.67 -12.84
C GLY A 76 -4.85 -4.59 -12.21
N THR A 77 -6.17 -4.81 -12.20
CA THR A 77 -7.15 -3.87 -11.64
C THR A 77 -6.96 -3.62 -10.14
N VAL A 78 -6.45 -4.61 -9.39
CA VAL A 78 -6.12 -4.43 -7.97
C VAL A 78 -4.97 -3.43 -7.82
N GLY A 79 -4.01 -3.46 -8.74
CA GLY A 79 -2.91 -2.50 -8.77
C GLY A 79 -3.38 -1.06 -9.04
N LEU A 80 -4.33 -0.88 -9.96
CA LEU A 80 -4.94 0.43 -10.23
C LEU A 80 -5.70 0.94 -9.01
N ALA A 81 -6.54 0.10 -8.39
CA ALA A 81 -7.27 0.48 -7.18
C ALA A 81 -6.31 0.83 -6.03
N LEU A 82 -5.17 0.15 -5.94
CA LEU A 82 -4.13 0.44 -4.95
C LEU A 82 -3.46 1.79 -5.22
N TYR A 83 -3.20 2.12 -6.48
CA TYR A 83 -2.65 3.42 -6.90
C TYR A 83 -3.60 4.58 -6.59
N GLU A 84 -4.90 4.41 -6.86
CA GLU A 84 -5.92 5.40 -6.48
C GLU A 84 -5.98 5.56 -4.96
N GLN A 85 -6.04 4.44 -4.23
CA GLN A 85 -6.16 4.45 -2.78
C GLN A 85 -4.99 5.15 -2.08
N CYS A 86 -3.75 4.96 -2.52
CA CYS A 86 -2.60 5.62 -1.87
C CYS A 86 -2.61 7.14 -2.10
N ARG A 87 -3.12 7.60 -3.25
CA ARG A 87 -3.26 9.04 -3.56
C ARG A 87 -4.40 9.68 -2.79
N ASP A 88 -5.51 8.96 -2.62
CA ASP A 88 -6.61 9.42 -1.77
C ASP A 88 -6.13 9.54 -0.31
N GLN A 89 -5.40 8.56 0.22
CA GLN A 89 -4.84 8.69 1.58
C GLN A 89 -3.83 9.83 1.71
N ALA A 90 -2.95 10.03 0.73
CA ALA A 90 -2.09 11.21 0.69
C ALA A 90 -2.88 12.52 0.64
N SER A 91 -4.09 12.51 0.07
CA SER A 91 -4.99 13.67 0.09
C SER A 91 -5.63 13.91 1.47
N PHE A 92 -5.81 12.87 2.29
CA PHE A 92 -6.30 12.96 3.66
C PHE A 92 -5.21 13.32 4.69
N ASP A 93 -3.97 12.87 4.48
CA ASP A 93 -2.80 13.23 5.30
C ASP A 93 -2.21 14.61 4.92
N ARG A 94 -2.69 15.23 3.83
CA ARG A 94 -2.40 16.62 3.55
C ARG A 94 -3.04 17.45 4.65
N GLU A 95 -2.21 17.96 5.57
CA GLU A 95 -2.53 18.91 6.65
C GLU A 95 -3.89 19.59 6.41
N PRO A 96 -4.89 19.41 7.29
CA PRO A 96 -6.17 20.08 7.15
C PRO A 96 -5.94 21.59 7.36
N GLY A 97 -5.53 22.27 6.30
CA GLY A 97 -5.52 23.72 6.20
C GLY A 97 -6.95 24.19 6.38
N VAL A 98 -7.30 24.52 7.61
CA VAL A 98 -8.53 25.20 8.04
C VAL A 98 -9.77 24.68 7.29
N SER A 99 -10.16 23.43 7.56
CA SER A 99 -11.50 22.97 7.18
C SER A 99 -12.51 23.75 8.01
N LEU A 100 -13.01 24.87 7.47
CA LEU A 100 -14.13 25.62 8.01
C LEU A 100 -15.30 24.63 8.13
N ARG A 101 -15.56 24.15 9.35
CA ARG A 101 -16.69 23.26 9.63
C ARG A 101 -17.96 23.90 9.11
N ARG A 102 -18.44 23.43 7.96
CA ARG A 102 -19.74 23.82 7.43
C ARG A 102 -20.78 23.21 8.37
N LYS A 103 -21.39 24.06 9.21
CA LYS A 103 -22.47 23.67 10.13
C LYS A 103 -23.61 23.10 9.30
N VAL A 104 -23.76 21.78 9.31
CA VAL A 104 -24.96 21.12 8.78
C VAL A 104 -26.04 21.33 9.82
N SER A 105 -26.99 22.23 9.53
CA SER A 105 -28.20 22.41 10.34
C SER A 105 -29.27 21.45 9.83
N LEU A 106 -29.62 20.44 10.62
CA LEU A 106 -30.83 19.66 10.39
C LEU A 106 -32.01 20.48 10.89
N ALA A 107 -32.73 21.14 9.98
CA ALA A 107 -34.06 21.65 10.28
C ALA A 107 -35.01 20.44 10.41
N LYS A 108 -35.64 20.29 11.57
CA LYS A 108 -36.70 19.31 11.79
C LYS A 108 -37.94 19.76 11.00
N ALA A 109 -38.38 18.94 10.05
CA ALA A 109 -39.66 19.11 9.36
C ALA A 109 -40.78 18.50 10.21
N ALA A 110 -41.91 19.22 10.24
CA ALA A 110 -43.23 18.93 10.83
C ALA A 110 -43.34 18.98 12.37
#